data_AF-A2U3I8-F1
#
_entry.id   AF-A2U3I8-F1
#
_cell.length_a   1.000
_cell.length_b   1.000
_cell.length_c   1.000
_cell.angle_alpha   90.00
_cell.angle_beta   90.00
_cell.angle_gamma   90.00
#
_symmetry.space_group_name_H-M   'P 1'
#
loop_
_entity.id
_entity.type
_entity.pdbx_description
1 polymer ?
#
loop_
_entity_poly.entity_id
_entity_poly.type
_entity_poly.pdbx_seq_one_letter_code
_entity_poly.pdbx_strand_id
1 'polypeptide(L)' 'MAKKNNNLYLIIPAFLFVGMAIGIQKGGILKQGIIGLIVGFIAYLILRFRNNKMNK' A
#
# COMPACT_ATOMS: atom_id res chain seq x y z
N MET A 1 -21.81 13.51 10.50
CA MET A 1 -21.15 12.45 9.68
C MET A 1 -19.64 12.68 9.78
N ALA A 2 -18.90 11.77 10.43
CA ALA A 2 -17.50 11.98 10.79
C ALA A 2 -16.62 12.22 9.55
N LYS A 3 -15.80 13.26 9.59
CA LYS A 3 -14.86 13.66 8.53
C LYS A 3 -13.99 12.44 8.16
N LYS A 4 -14.16 11.90 6.95
CA LYS A 4 -13.38 10.75 6.46
C LYS A 4 -11.91 11.15 6.39
N ASN A 5 -11.11 10.71 7.36
CA ASN A 5 -9.68 11.00 7.39
C ASN A 5 -9.02 10.35 6.17
N ASN A 6 -8.33 11.15 5.36
CA ASN A 6 -7.89 10.77 4.02
C ASN A 6 -6.60 9.94 4.04
N ASN A 7 -6.48 9.00 4.98
CA ASN A 7 -5.29 8.21 5.35
C ASN A 7 -4.87 7.16 4.29
N LEU A 8 -5.35 7.25 3.05
CA LEU A 8 -5.06 6.31 1.97
C LEU A 8 -3.57 6.18 1.64
N TYR A 9 -2.78 7.21 1.92
CA TYR A 9 -1.32 7.18 1.77
C TYR A 9 -0.63 6.18 2.71
N LEU A 10 -1.25 5.77 3.82
CA LEU A 10 -0.69 4.76 4.74
C LEU A 10 -0.67 3.35 4.15
N ILE A 11 -1.35 3.10 3.03
CA ILE A 11 -1.33 1.81 2.37
C ILE A 11 0.07 1.48 1.81
N ILE A 12 0.78 2.49 1.31
CA ILE A 12 2.11 2.33 0.72
C ILE A 12 3.12 1.83 1.76
N PRO A 13 3.30 2.47 2.95
CA PRO A 13 4.19 1.95 3.97
C PRO A 13 3.73 0.60 4.53
N ALA A 14 2.42 0.35 4.64
CA ALA A 14 1.91 -0.96 5.08
C ALA A 14 2.37 -2.10 4.15
N PHE A 15 2.23 -1.93 2.84
CA PHE A 15 2.68 -2.92 1.85
C PHE A 15 4.21 -3.05 1.78
N LEU A 16 4.97 -1.99 2.05
CA LEU A 16 6.43 -2.05 2.23
C LEU A 16 6.81 -2.93 3.42
N PHE A 17 6.15 -2.77 4.58
CA PHE A 17 6.41 -3.60 5.76
C PHE A 17 6.07 -5.06 5.53
N VAL A 18 4.96 -5.35 4.83
CA VAL A 18 4.60 -6.72 4.44
C VAL A 18 5.65 -7.32 3.50
N GLY A 19 6.11 -6.56 2.50
CA GLY A 19 7.17 -6.98 1.59
C GLY A 19 8.49 -7.26 2.32
N MET A 20 8.87 -6.41 3.27
CA MET A 20 10.05 -6.63 4.11
C MET A 20 9.90 -7.83 5.05
N ALA A 21 8.73 -8.07 5.65
CA ALA A 21 8.49 -9.22 6.52
C ALA A 21 8.64 -10.55 5.77
N ILE A 22 8.08 -10.63 4.56
CA ILE A 22 8.29 -11.76 3.64
C ILE A 22 9.77 -11.82 3.21
N GLY A 23 10.36 -10.64 3.02
CA GLY A 23 11.78 -10.35 2.88
C GLY A 23 12.70 -11.13 3.81
N ILE A 24 12.44 -10.95 5.09
CA ILE A 24 13.20 -11.53 6.20
C ILE A 24 13.10 -13.06 6.16
N GLN A 25 11.90 -13.59 5.89
CA GLN A 25 11.69 -15.05 5.82
C GLN A 25 12.41 -15.72 4.65
N LYS A 26 12.54 -15.03 3.51
CA LYS A 26 13.11 -15.59 2.27
C LYS A 26 14.60 -15.25 2.07
N GLY A 27 15.22 -14.51 2.99
CA GLY A 27 16.62 -14.05 2.86
C GLY A 27 16.85 -12.98 1.79
N GLY A 28 15.79 -12.26 1.38
CA GLY A 28 15.79 -11.36 0.21
C GLY A 28 15.11 -10.01 0.44
N ILE A 29 15.35 -9.38 1.60
CA ILE A 29 14.65 -8.19 2.11
C ILE A 29 14.49 -7.08 1.07
N LEU A 30 15.56 -6.73 0.35
CA LEU A 30 15.51 -5.64 -0.65
C LEU A 30 14.63 -6.01 -1.86
N LYS A 31 14.75 -7.24 -2.37
CA LYS A 31 13.94 -7.70 -3.53
C LYS A 31 12.47 -7.75 -3.16
N GLN A 32 12.13 -8.32 -2.00
CA GLN A 32 10.74 -8.43 -1.55
C GLN A 32 10.16 -7.10 -1.06
N GLY A 33 10.98 -6.19 -0.53
CA GLY A 33 10.56 -4.80 -0.22
C GLY A 33 10.20 -4.00 -1.46
N ILE A 34 10.97 -4.11 -2.55
CA ILE A 34 10.65 -3.46 -3.84
C ILE A 34 9.34 -4.02 -4.41
N ILE A 35 9.14 -5.33 -4.35
CA ILE A 35 7.88 -5.97 -4.77
C ILE A 35 6.71 -5.46 -3.93
N GLY A 36 6.88 -5.37 -2.61
CA GLY A 36 5.88 -4.81 -1.68
C GLY A 36 5.52 -3.36 -2.02
N LEU A 37 6.49 -2.52 -2.37
CA LEU A 37 6.25 -1.15 -2.82
C LEU A 37 5.45 -1.08 -4.12
N ILE A 38 5.79 -1.91 -5.11
CA ILE A 38 5.06 -1.96 -6.39
C ILE A 38 3.60 -2.34 -6.15
N VAL A 39 3.35 -3.39 -5.36
CA VAL A 39 2.00 -3.83 -5.02
C VAL A 39 1.24 -2.76 -4.24
N GLY A 40 1.89 -2.12 -3.26
CA GLY A 40 1.31 -1.03 -2.47
C GLY A 40 0.94 0.18 -3.32
N PHE A 41 1.75 0.51 -4.32
CA PHE A 41 1.47 1.59 -5.28
C PHE A 41 0.26 1.28 -6.16
N ILE A 42 0.15 0.04 -6.68
CA ILE A 42 -1.01 -0.40 -7.46
C ILE A 42 -2.29 -0.36 -6.61
N ALA A 43 -2.23 -0.87 -5.38
CA ALA A 43 -3.36 -0.83 -4.44
C ALA A 43 -3.79 0.61 -4.13
N TYR A 44 -2.83 1.52 -3.91
CA TYR A 44 -3.09 2.94 -3.73
C TYR A 44 -3.83 3.55 -4.93
N LEU A 45 -3.38 3.27 -6.16
CA LEU A 45 -4.03 3.78 -7.38
C LEU A 45 -5.48 3.32 -7.49
N ILE A 46 -5.74 2.03 -7.28
CA ILE A 46 -7.09 1.45 -7.35
C ILE A 46 -8.01 2.11 -6.31
N LEU A 47 -7.53 2.24 -5.08
CA LEU A 47 -8.32 2.81 -4.00
C LEU A 47 -8.54 4.32 -4.17
N ARG A 48 -7.55 5.05 -4.68
CA ARG A 48 -7.68 6.47 -5.03
C ARG A 48 -8.73 6.66 -6.13
N PHE A 49 -8.68 5.84 -7.19
CA PHE A 49 -9.66 5.88 -8.27
C PHE A 49 -11.08 5.58 -7.75
N ARG A 50 -11.23 4.54 -6.91
CA ARG A 50 -12.52 4.19 -6.32
C ARG A 50 -13.05 5.29 -5.39
N ASN A 51 -12.22 5.86 -4.53
CA ASN A 51 -12.64 6.94 -3.63
C ASN A 51 -13.09 8.19 -4.41
N ASN A 52 -12.40 8.53 -5.51
CA ASN A 52 -12.80 9.63 -6.37
C ASN A 52 -14.15 9.39 -7.08
N LYS A 53 -14.48 8.13 -7.39
CA LYS A 53 -15.77 7.77 -8.01
C LYS A 53 -16.93 7.70 -7.01
N MET A 54 -16.66 7.38 -5.74
CA MET A 54 -17.68 7.32 -4.67
C MET A 54 -17.99 8.68 -4.02
N ASN A 55 -17.10 9.67 -4.18
CA ASN A 55 -17.32 11.02 -3.65
C ASN A 55 -17.96 11.95 -4.70
N LYS A 56 -18.59 11.37 -5.72
CA LYS A 56 -19.31 12.02 -6.80
C LYS A 56 -20.73 11.48 -6.80
#